data_AF-A0A813LMT5-F1
#
_entry.id   AF-A0A813LMT5-F1
#
_cell.length_a   1.000
_cell.length_b   1.000
_cell.length_c   1.000
_cell.angle_alpha   90.00
_cell.angle_beta   90.00
_cell.angle_gamma   90.00
#
_symmetry.space_group_name_H-M   'P 1'
#
loop_
_entity.id
_entity.type
_entity.pdbx_description
1 polymer ?
#
loop_
_entity_poly.entity_id
_entity_poly.type
_entity_poly.pdbx_seq_one_letter_code
_entity_poly.pdbx_strand_id
1 'polypeptide(L)'
;MRDEGALTQDWQLLGSESTRVTGAPAGFTMDDIPIGFMQFFPVSKGPKFPEFEKLWLKLKADDVIGTDAVSRYNLDKLQVTLDAMSVRKVGDSFFSDTGLLFLEESFLFDAAYTFVLAVNDLLNEGNSLAQIKGPVLLAKLKKASFEGITGQVSFNAEGDRLASYQLVNMQPVASWICYSLFV
;
A
#
# COMPACT_ATOMS: atom_id res chain seq x y z
N MET A 1 11.32 -24.44 -18.55
CA MET A 1 11.45 -22.98 -18.43
C MET A 1 12.67 -22.62 -19.25
N ARG A 2 12.53 -21.72 -20.23
CA ARG A 2 13.64 -21.35 -21.11
C ARG A 2 14.69 -20.62 -20.29
N ASP A 3 15.93 -20.83 -20.69
CA ASP A 3 17.12 -20.10 -20.24
C ASP A 3 16.93 -18.63 -20.63
N GLU A 4 16.25 -17.88 -19.76
CA GLU A 4 16.16 -16.42 -19.83
C GLU A 4 17.44 -15.84 -19.26
N GLY A 5 18.51 -15.97 -20.05
CA GLY A 5 19.75 -15.20 -19.95
C GLY A 5 20.16 -14.83 -18.53
N ALA A 6 20.80 -15.78 -17.84
CA ALA A 6 21.60 -15.47 -16.67
C ALA A 6 22.63 -14.40 -17.05
N LEU A 7 22.37 -13.17 -16.60
CA LEU A 7 23.33 -12.07 -16.54
C LEU A 7 24.56 -12.57 -15.75
N THR A 8 25.75 -12.14 -16.17
CA THR A 8 27.06 -12.69 -15.81
C THR A 8 27.32 -12.80 -14.30
N GLN A 9 28.40 -13.51 -13.91
CA GLN A 9 28.82 -13.88 -12.53
C GLN A 9 28.86 -12.75 -11.47
N ASP A 10 28.62 -11.50 -11.85
CA ASP A 10 28.83 -10.31 -11.01
C ASP A 10 27.54 -9.51 -10.70
N TRP A 11 26.35 -9.97 -11.13
CA TRP A 11 25.08 -9.26 -10.87
C TRP A 11 24.09 -10.10 -10.07
N GLN A 12 23.69 -9.60 -8.90
CA GLN A 12 22.73 -10.25 -8.02
C GLN A 12 21.28 -9.95 -8.41
N LEU A 13 20.46 -10.98 -8.22
CA LEU A 13 19.06 -11.08 -8.58
C LEU A 13 18.20 -9.98 -7.95
N LEU A 14 17.24 -9.53 -8.74
CA LEU A 14 16.22 -8.56 -8.44
C LEU A 14 15.19 -9.12 -7.45
N GLY A 15 15.21 -8.67 -6.20
CA GLY A 15 14.12 -8.98 -5.26
C GLY A 15 12.89 -8.14 -5.58
N SER A 16 11.72 -8.77 -5.74
CA SER A 16 10.45 -8.04 -5.68
C SER A 16 10.03 -7.83 -4.23
N GLU A 17 9.32 -6.74 -4.00
CA GLU A 17 8.73 -6.07 -2.82
C GLU A 17 8.38 -6.90 -1.57
N SER A 18 8.33 -8.22 -1.68
CA SER A 18 7.93 -9.14 -0.62
C SER A 18 9.08 -9.86 0.07
N THR A 19 10.35 -9.60 -0.25
CA THR A 19 11.45 -10.12 0.58
C THR A 19 11.53 -9.39 1.92
N ARG A 20 10.46 -9.46 2.73
CA ARG A 20 10.67 -10.04 4.06
C ARG A 20 11.29 -11.38 3.75
N VAL A 21 12.58 -11.56 4.04
CA VAL A 21 13.20 -12.87 3.86
C VAL A 21 12.36 -13.84 4.67
N THR A 22 11.45 -14.55 4.01
CA THR A 22 10.40 -15.33 4.66
C THR A 22 11.10 -16.63 5.00
N GLY A 23 11.37 -16.82 6.29
CA GLY A 23 12.35 -17.81 6.77
C GLY A 23 13.75 -17.26 7.02
N ALA A 24 13.94 -15.93 7.03
CA ALA A 24 15.14 -15.36 7.62
C ALA A 24 15.28 -15.83 9.07
N PRO A 25 16.51 -16.13 9.52
CA PRO A 25 16.77 -16.34 10.93
C PRO A 25 16.25 -15.15 11.74
N ALA A 26 15.79 -15.41 12.96
CA ALA A 26 15.50 -14.34 13.90
C ALA A 26 16.74 -13.43 14.03
N GLY A 27 16.57 -12.13 13.77
CA GLY A 27 17.66 -11.15 13.79
C GLY A 27 18.23 -10.78 12.42
N PHE A 28 17.71 -11.30 11.31
CA PHE A 28 18.07 -10.80 9.98
C PHE A 28 17.69 -9.31 9.85
N THR A 29 18.66 -8.47 9.53
CA THR A 29 18.48 -7.03 9.31
C THR A 29 18.85 -6.64 7.88
N MET A 30 18.62 -5.38 7.52
CA MET A 30 19.07 -4.84 6.23
C MET A 30 20.61 -4.86 6.09
N ASP A 31 21.35 -4.92 7.20
CA ASP A 31 22.82 -5.00 7.18
C ASP A 31 23.31 -6.39 6.74
N ASP A 32 22.45 -7.41 6.81
CA ASP A 32 22.76 -8.77 6.33
C ASP A 32 22.59 -8.91 4.80
N ILE A 33 22.04 -7.90 4.14
CA ILE A 33 21.88 -7.89 2.68
C ILE A 33 23.22 -7.52 2.02
N PRO A 34 23.71 -8.30 1.04
CA PRO A 34 24.96 -7.99 0.36
C PRO A 34 24.98 -6.60 -0.27
N ILE A 35 26.14 -5.95 -0.21
CA ILE A 35 26.39 -4.73 -0.99
C ILE A 35 26.24 -5.05 -2.48
N GLY A 36 25.59 -4.14 -3.22
CA GLY A 36 25.24 -4.30 -4.63
C GLY A 36 23.89 -4.97 -4.85
N PHE A 37 23.21 -5.41 -3.79
CA PHE A 37 21.86 -5.94 -3.90
C PHE A 37 20.89 -4.84 -4.36
N MET A 38 20.12 -5.13 -5.41
CA MET A 38 19.13 -4.22 -5.96
C MET A 38 17.71 -4.71 -5.69
N GLN A 39 16.84 -3.79 -5.31
CA GLN A 39 15.42 -4.07 -5.07
C GLN A 39 14.53 -3.05 -5.78
N PHE A 40 13.41 -3.53 -6.32
CA PHE A 40 12.31 -2.65 -6.69
C PHE A 40 11.41 -2.42 -5.49
N PHE A 41 11.16 -1.16 -5.19
CA PHE A 41 10.33 -0.75 -4.08
C PHE A 41 9.23 0.17 -4.60
N PRO A 42 7.95 -0.10 -4.32
CA PRO A 42 6.89 0.74 -4.85
C PRO A 42 6.88 2.02 -4.03
N VAL A 43 6.57 3.14 -4.68
CA VAL A 43 6.48 4.43 -4.01
C VAL A 43 5.24 4.41 -3.11
N SER A 44 5.43 4.21 -1.81
CA SER A 44 4.35 4.15 -0.81
C SER A 44 4.10 5.47 -0.08
N LYS A 45 4.90 6.50 -0.37
CA LYS A 45 4.80 7.85 0.21
C LYS A 45 4.92 8.90 -0.90
N GLY A 46 3.78 9.27 -1.47
CA GLY A 46 3.65 10.29 -2.49
C GLY A 46 3.37 11.70 -1.95
N PRO A 47 3.01 12.66 -2.82
CA PRO A 47 2.85 14.07 -2.45
C PRO A 47 1.81 14.32 -1.35
N LYS A 48 0.77 13.48 -1.27
CA LYS A 48 -0.32 13.58 -0.29
C LYS A 48 -0.07 12.83 1.01
N PHE A 49 1.04 12.09 1.10
CA PHE A 49 1.39 11.36 2.33
C PHE A 49 1.51 12.25 3.58
N PRO A 50 2.09 13.47 3.54
CA PRO A 50 2.17 14.34 4.72
C PRO A 50 0.81 14.76 5.27
N GLU A 51 -0.22 14.82 4.43
CA GLU A 51 -1.59 15.15 4.82
C GLU A 51 -2.26 13.94 5.48
N PHE A 52 -2.06 12.76 4.90
CA PHE A 52 -2.45 11.49 5.50
C PHE A 52 -1.78 11.25 6.85
N GLU A 53 -0.49 11.53 6.99
CA GLU A 53 0.23 11.40 8.26
C GLU A 53 -0.40 12.28 9.35
N LYS A 54 -0.73 13.53 9.04
CA LYS A 54 -1.43 14.41 9.99
C LYS A 54 -2.82 13.91 10.38
N LEU A 55 -3.51 13.21 9.48
CA LEU A 55 -4.79 12.57 9.77
C LEU A 55 -4.57 11.34 10.66
N TRP A 56 -3.65 10.46 10.27
CA TRP A 56 -3.33 9.21 10.95
C TRP A 56 -2.92 9.44 12.40
N LEU A 57 -2.01 10.39 12.64
CA LEU A 57 -1.50 10.73 13.97
C LEU A 57 -2.56 11.33 14.91
N LYS A 58 -3.76 11.65 14.41
CA LYS A 58 -4.89 12.12 15.23
C LYS A 58 -5.83 10.98 15.64
N LEU A 59 -5.74 9.83 14.99
CA LEU A 59 -6.58 8.68 15.29
C LEU A 59 -6.12 8.01 16.59
N LYS A 60 -7.08 7.36 17.24
CA LYS A 60 -6.89 6.48 18.38
C LYS A 60 -7.50 5.12 18.08
N ALA A 61 -7.13 4.11 18.85
CA ALA A 61 -7.74 2.79 18.72
C ALA A 61 -9.27 2.86 18.87
N ASP A 62 -9.76 3.69 19.79
CA ASP A 62 -11.20 3.87 20.04
C ASP A 62 -11.96 4.41 18.82
N ASP A 63 -11.32 5.22 17.96
CA ASP A 63 -11.94 5.75 16.73
C ASP A 63 -12.24 4.64 15.70
N VAL A 64 -11.53 3.51 15.79
CA VAL A 64 -11.55 2.44 14.77
C VAL A 64 -12.16 1.14 15.30
N ILE A 65 -11.94 0.82 16.57
CA ILE A 65 -12.39 -0.42 17.21
C ILE A 65 -13.14 -0.20 18.53
N GLY A 66 -13.41 1.06 18.90
CA GLY A 66 -14.22 1.40 20.07
C GLY A 66 -15.70 1.02 19.92
N THR A 67 -16.47 1.14 20.99
CA THR A 67 -17.89 0.72 21.03
C THR A 67 -18.71 1.38 19.93
N ASP A 68 -18.51 2.68 19.71
CA ASP A 68 -19.20 3.44 18.67
C ASP A 68 -18.82 2.96 17.27
N ALA A 69 -17.54 2.68 17.03
CA ALA A 69 -17.05 2.15 15.76
C ALA A 69 -17.59 0.73 15.49
N VAL A 70 -17.60 -0.14 16.50
CA VAL A 70 -18.18 -1.49 16.41
C VAL A 70 -19.64 -1.41 15.98
N SER A 71 -20.44 -0.57 16.65
CA SER A 71 -21.86 -0.40 16.31
C SER A 71 -22.03 0.22 14.92
N ARG A 72 -21.22 1.22 14.56
CA ARG A 72 -21.36 1.96 13.30
C ARG A 72 -20.98 1.12 12.09
N TYR A 73 -19.92 0.32 12.20
CA TYR A 73 -19.35 -0.45 11.09
C TYR A 73 -19.71 -1.94 11.15
N ASN A 74 -20.51 -2.37 12.14
CA ASN A 74 -20.89 -3.76 12.38
C ASN A 74 -19.66 -4.68 12.50
N LEU A 75 -18.64 -4.26 13.25
CA LEU A 75 -17.40 -5.02 13.40
C LEU A 75 -17.61 -6.35 14.15
N ASP A 76 -18.68 -6.43 14.94
CA ASP A 76 -19.16 -7.64 15.61
C ASP A 76 -19.78 -8.66 14.65
N LYS A 77 -20.12 -8.26 13.41
CA LYS A 77 -20.70 -9.11 12.36
C LYS A 77 -19.69 -9.54 11.30
N LEU A 78 -18.40 -9.24 11.50
CA LEU A 78 -17.35 -9.73 10.62
C LEU A 78 -17.33 -11.26 10.64
N GLN A 79 -17.11 -11.88 9.48
CA GLN A 79 -17.00 -13.34 9.37
C GLN A 79 -15.87 -13.90 10.22
N VAL A 80 -14.79 -13.12 10.36
CA VAL A 80 -13.68 -13.37 11.29
C VAL A 80 -13.66 -12.20 12.27
N THR A 81 -13.86 -12.48 13.55
CA THR A 81 -13.83 -11.47 14.61
C THR A 81 -12.43 -10.85 14.71
N LEU A 82 -12.34 -9.57 15.09
CA LEU A 82 -11.05 -8.87 15.21
C LEU A 82 -10.03 -9.61 16.09
N ASP A 83 -10.46 -10.22 17.20
CA ASP A 83 -9.58 -10.99 18.09
C ASP A 83 -9.08 -12.31 17.50
N ALA A 84 -9.75 -12.84 16.47
CA ALA A 84 -9.38 -14.08 15.79
C ALA A 84 -8.51 -13.83 14.54
N MET A 85 -8.28 -12.57 14.17
CA MET A 85 -7.43 -12.24 13.03
C MET A 85 -5.95 -12.44 13.38
N SER A 86 -5.17 -12.95 12.43
CA SER A 86 -3.72 -13.13 12.58
C SER A 86 -2.92 -11.85 12.34
N VAL A 87 -3.57 -10.68 12.35
CA VAL A 87 -2.92 -9.38 12.15
C VAL A 87 -2.59 -8.73 13.50
N ARG A 88 -1.73 -7.70 13.47
CA ARG A 88 -1.40 -6.92 14.66
C ARG A 88 -2.69 -6.35 15.26
N LYS A 89 -2.87 -6.51 16.58
CA LYS A 89 -3.98 -5.88 17.31
C LYS A 89 -3.88 -4.36 17.21
N VAL A 90 -5.01 -3.72 16.88
CA VAL A 90 -5.10 -2.26 16.83
C VAL A 90 -5.02 -1.71 18.25
N GLY A 91 -4.06 -0.82 18.50
CA GLY A 91 -3.88 -0.08 19.75
C GLY A 91 -3.36 1.32 19.45
N ASP A 92 -3.35 2.23 20.43
CA ASP A 92 -2.95 3.63 20.19
C ASP A 92 -1.52 3.76 19.63
N SER A 93 -0.64 2.82 19.97
CA SER A 93 0.73 2.76 19.41
C SER A 93 0.76 2.59 17.88
N PHE A 94 -0.31 2.08 17.28
CA PHE A 94 -0.44 1.97 15.82
C PHE A 94 -0.60 3.33 15.14
N PHE A 95 -1.18 4.30 15.86
CA PHE A 95 -1.44 5.65 15.37
C PHE A 95 -0.37 6.65 15.79
N SER A 96 0.56 6.28 16.68
CA SER A 96 1.61 7.19 17.15
C SER A 96 2.82 7.32 16.23
N ASP A 97 2.97 6.40 15.27
CA ASP A 97 4.13 6.37 14.36
C ASP A 97 3.76 5.78 12.99
N THR A 98 3.75 6.61 11.95
CA THR A 98 3.51 6.20 10.56
C THR A 98 4.66 5.37 9.97
N GLY A 99 5.80 5.30 10.64
CA GLY A 99 6.89 4.36 10.32
C GLY A 99 6.54 2.91 10.62
N LEU A 100 5.50 2.67 11.44
CA LEU A 100 4.96 1.33 11.68
C LEU A 100 4.02 0.85 10.59
N LEU A 101 3.65 1.73 9.65
CA LEU A 101 2.82 1.34 8.52
C LEU A 101 3.61 0.41 7.60
N PHE A 102 3.02 -0.73 7.28
CA PHE A 102 3.47 -1.56 6.19
C PHE A 102 3.18 -0.88 4.85
N LEU A 103 3.99 -1.25 3.86
CA LEU A 103 3.93 -0.68 2.53
C LEU A 103 2.52 -0.74 1.94
N GLU A 104 1.87 -1.89 2.10
CA GLU A 104 0.56 -2.22 1.55
C GLU A 104 -0.55 -1.33 2.12
N GLU A 105 -0.40 -0.81 3.34
CA GLU A 105 -1.43 -0.05 4.03
C GLU A 105 -1.69 1.30 3.35
N SER A 106 -0.63 1.95 2.86
CA SER A 106 -0.79 3.18 2.07
C SER A 106 -1.54 2.92 0.75
N PHE A 107 -1.27 1.78 0.10
CA PHE A 107 -1.96 1.39 -1.14
C PHE A 107 -3.42 1.04 -0.88
N LEU A 108 -3.73 0.41 0.25
CA LEU A 108 -5.10 0.13 0.68
C LEU A 108 -5.89 1.41 0.92
N PHE A 109 -5.26 2.46 1.46
CA PHE A 109 -5.91 3.76 1.63
C PHE A 109 -6.32 4.36 0.28
N ASP A 110 -5.41 4.40 -0.70
CA ASP A 110 -5.71 4.89 -2.04
C ASP A 110 -6.76 4.02 -2.75
N ALA A 111 -6.74 2.70 -2.54
CA ALA A 111 -7.75 1.80 -3.05
C ALA A 111 -9.14 2.14 -2.49
N ALA A 112 -9.27 2.31 -1.17
CA ALA A 112 -10.53 2.72 -0.54
C ALA A 112 -11.00 4.09 -1.04
N TYR A 113 -10.08 5.05 -1.17
CA TYR A 113 -10.40 6.39 -1.67
C TYR A 113 -10.87 6.37 -3.14
N THR A 114 -10.34 5.46 -3.95
CA THR A 114 -10.80 5.22 -5.33
C THR A 114 -12.30 4.87 -5.37
N PHE A 115 -12.77 4.02 -4.45
CA PHE A 115 -14.20 3.72 -4.33
C PHE A 115 -15.03 4.94 -3.91
N VAL A 116 -14.54 5.71 -2.94
CA VAL A 116 -15.23 6.93 -2.48
C VAL A 116 -15.43 7.91 -3.63
N LEU A 117 -14.38 8.18 -4.40
CA LEU A 117 -14.45 9.08 -5.55
C LEU A 117 -15.36 8.53 -6.66
N ALA A 118 -15.24 7.25 -7.00
CA ALA A 118 -16.07 6.64 -8.05
C ALA A 118 -17.56 6.66 -7.68
N VAL A 119 -17.90 6.35 -6.43
CA VAL A 119 -19.29 6.40 -5.93
C VAL A 119 -19.79 7.85 -5.94
N ASN A 120 -19.00 8.79 -5.43
CA ASN A 120 -19.36 10.21 -5.41
C ASN A 120 -19.65 10.75 -6.82
N ASP A 121 -18.78 10.44 -7.77
CA ASP A 121 -18.98 10.86 -9.16
C ASP A 121 -20.26 10.25 -9.76
N LEU A 122 -20.51 8.96 -9.57
CA LEU A 122 -21.72 8.32 -10.09
C LEU A 122 -23.00 8.91 -9.50
N LEU A 123 -22.97 9.28 -8.21
CA LEU A 123 -24.07 10.02 -7.57
C LEU A 123 -24.26 11.39 -8.23
N ASN A 124 -23.18 12.13 -8.48
CA ASN A 124 -23.23 13.43 -9.16
C ASN A 124 -23.68 13.34 -10.63
N GLU A 125 -23.49 12.18 -11.27
CA GLU A 125 -24.03 11.85 -12.59
C GLU A 125 -25.53 11.48 -12.56
N GLY A 126 -26.16 11.48 -11.38
CA GLY A 126 -27.60 11.23 -11.20
C GLY A 126 -27.97 9.76 -10.99
N ASN A 127 -27.00 8.86 -10.78
CA ASN A 127 -27.29 7.48 -10.42
C ASN A 127 -27.81 7.41 -8.98
N SER A 128 -28.82 6.59 -8.75
CA SER A 128 -29.21 6.20 -7.39
C SER A 128 -28.23 5.19 -6.79
N LEU A 129 -28.13 5.14 -5.46
CA LEU A 129 -27.28 4.15 -4.76
C LEU A 129 -27.53 2.71 -5.21
N ALA A 130 -28.78 2.35 -5.51
CA ALA A 130 -29.13 1.00 -5.97
C ALA A 130 -28.53 0.63 -7.33
N GLN A 131 -28.15 1.62 -8.15
CA GLN A 131 -27.53 1.45 -9.46
C GLN A 131 -25.98 1.40 -9.39
N ILE A 132 -25.38 1.92 -8.31
CA ILE A 132 -23.92 1.99 -8.14
C ILE A 132 -23.39 0.63 -7.67
N LYS A 133 -23.35 -0.33 -8.58
CA LYS A 133 -22.85 -1.69 -8.35
C LYS A 133 -22.45 -2.38 -9.64
N GLY A 134 -21.71 -3.47 -9.51
CA GLY A 134 -21.35 -4.35 -10.63
C GLY A 134 -20.68 -3.58 -11.78
N PRO A 135 -21.11 -3.76 -13.04
CA PRO A 135 -20.47 -3.14 -14.20
C PRO A 135 -20.43 -1.61 -14.17
N VAL A 136 -21.45 -0.94 -13.61
CA VAL A 136 -21.51 0.53 -13.54
C VAL A 136 -20.39 1.07 -12.67
N LEU A 137 -20.26 0.51 -11.46
CA LEU A 137 -19.19 0.89 -10.54
C LEU A 137 -17.81 0.50 -11.10
N LEU A 138 -17.66 -0.71 -11.64
CA LEU A 138 -16.41 -1.18 -12.21
C LEU A 138 -15.93 -0.29 -13.36
N ALA A 139 -16.83 0.13 -14.26
CA ALA A 139 -16.50 1.02 -15.37
C ALA A 139 -16.02 2.40 -14.88
N LYS A 140 -16.53 2.88 -13.75
CA LYS A 140 -16.08 4.12 -13.13
C LYS A 140 -14.72 3.97 -12.43
N LEU A 141 -14.53 2.90 -11.66
CA LEU A 141 -13.27 2.58 -10.98
C LEU A 141 -12.10 2.49 -11.98
N LYS A 142 -12.30 1.79 -13.11
CA LYS A 142 -11.28 1.67 -14.17
C LYS A 142 -10.86 3.01 -14.80
N LYS A 143 -11.67 4.06 -14.63
CA LYS A 143 -11.40 5.41 -15.15
C LYS A 143 -10.92 6.38 -14.06
N ALA A 144 -10.86 5.94 -12.80
CA ALA A 144 -10.44 6.80 -11.72
C ALA A 144 -8.98 7.23 -11.92
N SER A 145 -8.74 8.53 -11.74
CA SER A 145 -7.41 9.12 -11.84
C SER A 145 -7.31 10.32 -10.90
N PHE A 146 -6.39 10.27 -9.93
CA PHE A 146 -6.21 11.33 -8.93
C PHE A 146 -4.84 11.25 -8.26
N GLU A 147 -4.41 12.34 -7.62
CA GLU A 147 -3.20 12.34 -6.77
C GLU A 147 -3.56 11.76 -5.39
N GLY A 148 -3.08 10.55 -5.11
CA GLY A 148 -3.26 9.83 -3.85
C GLY A 148 -2.04 9.91 -2.93
N ILE A 149 -2.11 9.22 -1.80
CA ILE A 149 -1.08 9.25 -0.76
C ILE A 149 0.17 8.46 -1.16
N THR A 150 0.06 7.56 -2.14
CA THR A 150 1.17 6.83 -2.76
C THR A 150 1.56 7.38 -4.14
N GLY A 151 1.10 8.59 -4.48
CA GLY A 151 1.38 9.24 -5.77
C GLY A 151 0.18 9.22 -6.70
N GLN A 152 0.42 9.33 -8.01
CA GLN A 152 -0.67 9.27 -8.99
C GLN A 152 -1.34 7.88 -8.94
N VAL A 153 -2.65 7.88 -8.77
CA VAL A 153 -3.50 6.68 -8.86
C VAL A 153 -4.14 6.68 -10.24
N SER A 154 -3.95 5.61 -10.99
CA SER A 154 -4.60 5.35 -12.27
C SER A 154 -4.49 3.85 -12.61
N PHE A 155 -5.23 3.40 -13.61
CA PHE A 155 -5.36 1.98 -13.94
C PHE A 155 -5.15 1.72 -15.44
N ASN A 156 -4.58 0.56 -15.78
CA ASN A 156 -4.50 0.08 -17.16
C ASN A 156 -5.86 -0.48 -17.64
N ALA A 157 -5.91 -1.02 -18.86
CA ALA A 157 -7.14 -1.54 -19.44
C ALA A 157 -7.69 -2.76 -18.68
N GLU A 158 -6.78 -3.56 -18.12
CA GLU A 158 -7.06 -4.76 -17.33
C GLU A 158 -7.67 -4.38 -15.97
N GLY A 159 -7.34 -3.18 -15.45
CA GLY A 159 -7.75 -2.69 -14.14
C GLY A 159 -6.66 -2.77 -13.09
N ASP A 160 -5.42 -3.07 -13.48
CA ASP A 160 -4.26 -3.04 -12.61
C ASP A 160 -3.80 -1.62 -12.39
N ARG A 161 -3.38 -1.33 -11.17
CA ARG A 161 -2.88 -0.01 -10.81
C ARG A 161 -1.54 0.24 -11.51
N LEU A 162 -1.43 1.41 -12.15
CA LEU A 162 -0.16 1.94 -12.63
C LEU A 162 0.58 2.54 -11.42
N ALA A 163 1.56 1.80 -10.89
CA ALA A 163 2.36 2.21 -9.74
C ALA A 163 3.76 2.68 -10.19
N SER A 164 4.32 3.63 -9.45
CA SER A 164 5.71 4.02 -9.60
C SER A 164 6.59 3.19 -8.66
N TYR A 165 7.77 2.83 -9.14
CA TYR A 165 8.74 2.04 -8.40
C TYR A 165 10.07 2.79 -8.32
N GLN A 166 10.79 2.57 -7.23
CA GLN A 166 12.16 3.00 -7.02
C GLN A 166 13.07 1.78 -7.14
N LEU A 167 14.17 1.93 -7.86
CA LEU A 167 15.25 0.96 -7.85
C LEU A 167 16.24 1.38 -6.76
N VAL A 168 16.29 0.63 -5.67
CA VAL A 168 17.25 0.86 -4.58
C VAL A 168 18.44 -0.08 -4.76
N ASN A 169 19.64 0.41 -4.46
CA ASN A 169 20.87 -0.36 -4.49
C ASN A 169 21.56 -0.27 -3.12
N MET A 170 21.86 -1.41 -2.52
CA MET A 170 22.58 -1.47 -1.25
C MET A 170 24.03 -1.05 -1.47
N GLN A 171 24.45 0.03 -0.82
CA GLN A 171 25.80 0.57 -0.93
C GLN A 171 26.51 0.58 0.43
N PRO A 172 27.86 0.49 0.46
CA PRO A 172 28.60 0.69 1.70
C PRO A 172 28.29 2.09 2.24
N VAL A 173 28.04 2.19 3.54
CA VAL A 173 27.56 3.44 4.15
C VAL A 173 28.62 4.54 4.06
N ALA A 174 28.41 5.48 3.15
CA ALA A 174 28.89 6.85 3.24
C ALA A 174 27.78 7.77 2.69
N SER A 175 26.71 7.96 3.48
CA SER A 175 25.50 8.75 3.17
C SER A 175 24.66 8.27 1.96
N TRP A 176 23.37 8.02 2.21
CA TRP A 176 22.38 7.50 1.27
C TRP A 176 22.25 8.36 0.00
N ILE A 177 22.54 7.80 -1.18
CA ILE A 177 22.22 8.41 -2.48
C ILE A 177 21.12 7.55 -3.13
N CYS A 178 19.92 8.12 -3.29
CA CYS A 178 18.78 7.48 -3.94
C CYS A 178 18.70 7.95 -5.40
N TYR A 179 18.62 7.03 -6.37
CA TYR A 179 18.35 7.34 -7.78
C TYR A 179 16.89 7.00 -8.10
N SER A 180 16.10 7.98 -8.55
CA SER A 180 14.74 7.73 -9.06
C SER A 180 14.79 7.41 -10.55
N LEU A 181 14.31 6.23 -10.94
CA LEU A 181 14.02 5.89 -12.35
C LEU A 181 12.51 5.94 -12.56
N PHE A 182 12.05 6.67 -13.57
CA PHE A 182 10.66 6.59 -14.04
C PHE A 182 10.59 5.51 -15.13
N VAL A 183 9.73 4.50 -14.94
CA VAL A 183 9.40 3.49 -15.97
C VAL A 183 7.91 3.61 -16.27
#